data_AF-A0A844ZIV9-F1
#
_entry.id   AF-A0A844ZIV9-F1
#
_cell.length_a   1.000
_cell.length_b   1.000
_cell.length_c   1.000
_cell.angle_alpha   90.00
_cell.angle_beta   90.00
_cell.angle_gamma   90.00
#
_symmetry.space_group_name_H-M   'P 1'
#
loop_
_entity.id
_entity.type
_entity.pdbx_description
1 polymer ?
#
loop_
_entity_poly.entity_id
_entity_poly.type
_entity_poly.pdbx_seq_one_letter_code
_entity_poly.pdbx_strand_id
1 'polypeptide(L)'
;MMIEDALHDAGIAEVEICASTKDAMRALSTRKPKLVIIDVHLADSDDGWAIAELVESMKPNAPRVIFSTGAPQDIPEQIAAMGPVLEKPYDAEELLAVVRQPRRTGLISRLRRVIR
;
A
#
# COMPACT_ATOMS: atom_id res chain seq x y z
N MET A 1 -3.36 -5.02 19.53
CA MET A 1 -3.38 -3.62 19.11
C MET A 1 -3.93 -3.59 17.70
N MET A 2 -4.93 -2.76 17.42
CA MET A 2 -5.45 -2.63 16.05
C MET A 2 -4.49 -1.81 15.20
N ILE A 3 -4.56 -1.94 13.88
CA ILE A 3 -3.65 -1.22 12.96
C ILE A 3 -3.89 0.29 13.06
N GLU A 4 -5.13 0.73 13.22
CA GLU A 4 -5.51 2.13 13.33
C GLU A 4 -4.85 2.80 14.55
N ASP A 5 -4.88 2.13 15.72
CA ASP A 5 -4.26 2.63 16.95
C ASP A 5 -2.75 2.84 16.75
N ALA A 6 -2.08 1.86 16.14
CA ALA A 6 -0.65 1.93 15.89
C ALA A 6 -0.26 3.03 14.88
N LEU A 7 -1.09 3.26 13.86
CA LEU A 7 -0.89 4.35 12.91
C LEU A 7 -1.06 5.72 13.58
N HIS A 8 -2.07 5.85 14.44
CA HIS A 8 -2.30 7.08 15.20
C HIS A 8 -1.15 7.37 16.18
N ASP A 9 -0.69 6.35 16.92
CA ASP A 9 0.47 6.45 17.83
C ASP A 9 1.77 6.79 17.08
N ALA A 10 1.87 6.42 15.80
CA ALA A 10 2.97 6.81 14.93
C ALA A 10 2.84 8.24 14.36
N GLY A 11 1.80 8.99 14.72
CA GLY A 11 1.58 10.37 14.30
C GLY A 11 0.81 10.52 12.98
N ILE A 12 0.15 9.46 12.49
CA ILE A 12 -0.71 9.55 11.31
C ILE A 12 -2.07 10.08 11.76
N ALA A 13 -2.31 11.36 11.47
CA ALA A 13 -3.48 12.09 11.95
C ALA A 13 -4.81 11.66 11.29
N GLU A 14 -4.77 11.16 10.05
CA GLU A 14 -5.96 10.76 9.32
C GLU A 14 -5.75 9.40 8.65
N VAL A 15 -6.66 8.47 8.93
CA VAL A 15 -6.74 7.14 8.31
C VAL A 15 -8.16 6.95 7.80
N GLU A 16 -8.29 6.57 6.53
CA GLU A 16 -9.58 6.23 5.91
C GLU A 16 -9.52 4.80 5.41
N ILE A 17 -10.51 3.99 5.79
CA ILE A 17 -10.61 2.58 5.41
C ILE A 17 -11.64 2.47 4.30
N CYS A 18 -11.20 2.02 3.13
CA CYS A 18 -12.06 1.79 1.99
C CYS A 18 -12.28 0.28 1.83
N ALA A 19 -13.54 -0.17 1.90
CA ALA A 19 -13.90 -1.58 1.74
C ALA A 19 -14.08 -2.00 0.26
N SER A 20 -14.02 -1.04 -0.67
CA SER A 20 -14.22 -1.29 -2.11
C SER A 20 -13.23 -0.48 -2.95
N THR A 21 -12.92 -0.99 -4.15
CA THR A 21 -12.10 -0.28 -5.16
C THR A 21 -12.69 1.08 -5.50
N LYS A 22 -14.01 1.16 -5.64
CA LYS A 22 -14.74 2.41 -5.92
C LYS A 22 -14.55 3.46 -4.84
N ASP A 23 -14.62 3.07 -3.56
CA ASP A 23 -14.43 4.01 -2.45
C ASP A 23 -12.98 4.46 -2.36
N ALA A 24 -12.03 3.55 -2.59
CA ALA A 24 -10.60 3.88 -2.64
C ALA A 24 -10.28 4.89 -3.76
N MET A 25 -10.85 4.71 -4.96
CA MET A 25 -10.68 5.65 -6.08
C MET A 25 -11.24 7.04 -5.76
N ARG A 26 -12.38 7.09 -5.06
CA ARG A 26 -13.00 8.35 -4.62
C ARG A 26 -12.13 9.05 -3.58
N ALA A 27 -11.65 8.31 -2.57
CA ALA A 27 -10.78 8.84 -1.53
C ALA A 27 -9.46 9.37 -2.12
N LEU A 28 -8.84 8.60 -3.03
CA LEU A 28 -7.64 9.01 -3.78
C LEU A 28 -7.83 10.36 -4.50
N SER A 29 -8.95 10.52 -5.19
CA SER A 29 -9.22 11.72 -6.00
C SER A 29 -9.59 12.94 -5.15
N THR A 30 -10.27 12.74 -4.03
CA THR A 30 -10.84 13.83 -3.21
C THR A 30 -9.94 14.24 -2.04
N ARG A 31 -9.35 13.28 -1.33
CA ARG A 31 -8.52 13.51 -0.14
C ARG A 31 -7.04 13.70 -0.47
N LYS A 32 -6.59 13.26 -1.65
CA LYS A 32 -5.18 13.33 -2.10
C LYS A 32 -4.20 12.84 -1.02
N PRO A 33 -4.37 11.59 -0.54
CA PRO A 33 -3.53 11.04 0.52
C PRO A 33 -2.05 11.03 0.11
N LYS A 34 -1.15 10.98 1.08
CA LYS A 34 0.30 10.83 0.84
C LYS A 34 0.76 9.38 0.79
N LEU A 35 -0.02 8.48 1.37
CA LEU A 35 0.24 7.05 1.48
C LEU A 35 -1.06 6.29 1.25
N VAL A 36 -0.98 5.18 0.52
CA VAL A 36 -2.06 4.22 0.34
C VAL A 36 -1.52 2.82 0.61
N ILE A 37 -2.27 2.06 1.40
CA ILE A 37 -2.04 0.63 1.61
C ILE A 37 -3.12 -0.09 0.81
N ILE A 38 -2.73 -0.87 -0.19
CA ILE A 38 -3.63 -1.58 -1.10
C ILE A 38 -3.65 -3.06 -0.74
N ASP A 39 -4.81 -3.60 -0.40
CA ASP A 39 -5.01 -5.05 -0.33
C ASP A 39 -5.08 -5.62 -1.74
N VAL A 40 -4.19 -6.55 -2.08
CA VAL A 40 -4.14 -7.15 -3.42
C VAL A 40 -5.40 -7.94 -3.73
N HIS A 41 -6.02 -8.58 -2.73
CA HIS A 41 -7.30 -9.26 -2.97
C HIS A 41 -8.43 -8.30 -3.35
N LEU A 42 -8.35 -7.04 -2.92
CA LEU A 42 -9.27 -5.99 -3.36
C LEU A 42 -8.93 -5.50 -4.77
N ALA A 43 -7.64 -5.40 -5.09
CA ALA A 43 -7.12 -5.03 -6.41
C ALA A 43 -7.15 -6.17 -7.45
N ASP A 44 -7.59 -7.36 -7.08
CA ASP A 44 -7.83 -8.49 -8.00
C ASP A 44 -9.33 -8.76 -8.19
N SER A 45 -10.19 -7.84 -7.72
CA SER A 45 -11.61 -7.82 -8.07
C SER A 45 -11.80 -7.49 -9.56
N ASP A 46 -13.04 -7.49 -10.08
CA ASP A 46 -13.34 -7.22 -11.50
C ASP A 46 -12.68 -5.94 -12.07
N ASP A 47 -12.27 -5.01 -11.20
CA ASP A 47 -11.58 -3.77 -11.53
C ASP A 47 -10.05 -3.91 -11.74
N GLY A 48 -9.48 -5.08 -11.46
CA GLY A 48 -8.04 -5.35 -11.54
C GLY A 48 -7.18 -4.29 -10.85
N TRP A 49 -6.05 -3.94 -11.48
CA TRP A 49 -5.07 -3.00 -10.92
C TRP A 49 -5.46 -1.51 -11.04
N ALA A 50 -6.75 -1.17 -11.19
CA ALA A 50 -7.23 0.20 -11.42
C ALA A 50 -6.74 1.22 -10.38
N ILE A 51 -6.64 0.85 -9.10
CA ILE A 51 -6.11 1.75 -8.06
C ILE A 51 -4.63 2.07 -8.34
N ALA A 52 -3.84 1.06 -8.71
CA ALA A 52 -2.43 1.21 -9.01
C ALA A 52 -2.24 2.06 -10.28
N GLU A 53 -3.02 1.80 -11.33
CA GLU A 53 -3.03 2.61 -12.55
C GLU A 53 -3.39 4.08 -12.30
N LEU A 54 -4.42 4.32 -11.47
CA LEU A 54 -4.80 5.67 -11.08
C LEU A 54 -3.66 6.38 -10.35
N VAL A 55 -3.01 5.70 -9.39
CA VAL A 55 -1.85 6.27 -8.67
C VAL A 55 -0.70 6.57 -9.63
N GLU A 56 -0.41 5.68 -10.59
CA GLU A 56 0.62 5.90 -11.61
C GLU A 56 0.34 7.15 -12.46
N SER A 57 -0.92 7.37 -12.84
CA SER A 57 -1.35 8.55 -13.62
C SER A 57 -1.14 9.89 -12.88
N MET A 58 -1.05 9.87 -11.55
CA MET A 58 -0.87 11.06 -10.72
C MET A 58 0.59 11.51 -10.59
N LYS A 59 1.55 10.80 -11.21
CA LYS A 59 2.96 11.19 -11.18
C LYS A 59 3.18 12.60 -11.76
N PRO A 60 4.08 13.40 -11.15
CA PRO A 60 5.00 13.06 -10.06
C PRO A 60 4.39 13.14 -8.64
N ASN A 61 3.15 13.62 -8.52
CA ASN A 61 2.46 13.89 -7.26
C ASN A 61 1.74 12.68 -6.65
N ALA A 62 1.90 11.50 -7.25
CA ALA A 62 1.32 10.25 -6.80
C ALA A 62 1.62 9.95 -5.32
N PRO A 63 0.66 9.41 -4.55
CA PRO A 63 0.94 8.89 -3.22
C PRO A 63 2.01 7.80 -3.26
N ARG A 64 2.60 7.53 -2.09
CA ARG A 64 3.35 6.29 -1.88
C ARG A 64 2.37 5.12 -1.77
N VAL A 65 2.71 3.99 -2.37
CA VAL A 65 1.90 2.75 -2.30
C VAL A 65 2.63 1.72 -1.47
N ILE A 66 1.90 0.98 -0.64
CA ILE A 66 2.32 -0.27 0.00
C ILE A 66 1.29 -1.32 -0.41
N PHE A 67 1.73 -2.47 -0.93
CA PHE A 67 0.83 -3.59 -1.22
C PHE A 67 0.77 -4.52 -0.03
N SER A 68 -0.41 -5.04 0.27
CA SER A 68 -0.68 -6.00 1.34
C SER A 68 -1.31 -7.24 0.72
N THR A 69 -0.70 -8.43 0.87
CA THR A 69 -1.16 -9.65 0.16
C THR A 69 -0.79 -10.93 0.90
N GLY A 70 -1.58 -12.00 0.73
CA GLY A 70 -1.18 -13.36 1.11
C GLY A 70 -0.43 -14.13 0.01
N ALA A 71 -0.36 -13.57 -1.20
CA ALA A 71 0.24 -14.21 -2.37
C ALA A 71 1.10 -13.21 -3.16
N PRO A 72 2.30 -12.86 -2.67
CA PRO A 72 3.16 -11.86 -3.31
C PRO A 72 3.63 -12.26 -4.71
N GLN A 73 3.68 -13.55 -5.02
CA GLN A 73 4.03 -14.07 -6.35
C GLN A 73 2.96 -13.81 -7.40
N ASP A 74 1.71 -13.53 -7.00
CA ASP A 74 0.59 -13.29 -7.92
C ASP A 74 0.53 -11.83 -8.37
N ILE A 75 1.32 -10.94 -7.74
CA ILE A 75 1.42 -9.54 -8.14
C ILE A 75 2.30 -9.43 -9.40
N PRO A 76 1.80 -8.82 -10.49
CA PRO A 76 2.62 -8.56 -11.67
C PRO A 76 3.84 -7.69 -11.35
N GLU A 77 4.99 -7.97 -11.99
CA GLU A 77 6.25 -7.30 -11.69
C GLU A 77 6.18 -5.77 -11.83
N GLN A 78 5.46 -5.27 -12.84
CA GLN A 78 5.26 -3.84 -13.04
C GLN A 78 4.51 -3.16 -11.88
N ILE A 79 3.57 -3.88 -11.25
CA ILE A 79 2.81 -3.37 -10.11
C ILE A 79 3.67 -3.44 -8.84
N ALA A 80 4.34 -4.57 -8.61
CA ALA A 80 5.25 -4.73 -7.48
C ALA A 80 6.40 -3.70 -7.49
N ALA A 81 6.76 -3.15 -8.65
CA ALA A 81 7.75 -2.09 -8.78
C ALA A 81 7.27 -0.70 -8.27
N MET A 82 5.98 -0.50 -8.08
CA MET A 82 5.42 0.79 -7.63
C MET A 82 5.64 1.07 -6.14
N GLY A 83 5.84 0.03 -5.33
CA GLY A 83 5.95 0.15 -3.88
C GLY A 83 6.30 -1.16 -3.18
N PRO A 84 6.69 -1.13 -1.90
CA PRO A 84 6.96 -2.34 -1.13
C PRO A 84 5.71 -3.24 -1.04
N VAL A 85 5.95 -4.54 -1.07
CA VAL A 85 4.95 -5.58 -0.83
C VAL A 85 5.14 -6.12 0.58
N LEU A 86 4.07 -6.11 1.37
CA LEU A 86 3.99 -6.62 2.73
C LEU A 86 3.14 -7.90 2.72
N GLU A 87 3.80 -9.02 3.04
CA GLU A 87 3.18 -10.34 3.04
C GLU A 87 2.42 -10.60 4.34
N LYS A 88 1.15 -10.98 4.21
CA LYS A 88 0.26 -11.36 5.31
C LYS A 88 0.60 -12.78 5.81
N PRO A 89 0.46 -13.06 7.11
CA PRO A 89 0.13 -12.10 8.17
C PRO A 89 1.33 -11.21 8.53
N TYR A 90 1.03 -10.01 9.01
CA TYR A 90 1.99 -9.08 9.59
C TYR A 90 1.38 -8.37 10.79
N ASP A 91 2.22 -7.91 11.70
CA ASP A 91 1.77 -7.08 12.83
C ASP A 91 1.86 -5.58 12.51
N ALA A 92 1.40 -4.77 13.47
CA ALA A 92 1.41 -3.32 13.31
C ALA A 92 2.84 -2.73 13.26
N GLU A 93 3.81 -3.34 13.94
CA GLU A 93 5.20 -2.86 13.94
C GLU A 93 5.85 -3.07 12.58
N GLU A 94 5.60 -4.22 11.94
CA GLU A 94 6.04 -4.53 10.58
C GLU A 94 5.45 -3.53 9.57
N LEU A 95 4.15 -3.22 9.67
CA LEU A 95 3.53 -2.21 8.82
C LEU A 95 4.18 -0.83 9.05
N LEU A 96 4.34 -0.42 10.30
CA LEU A 96 4.94 0.88 10.64
C LEU A 96 6.40 0.99 10.15
N ALA A 97 7.16 -0.10 10.21
CA ALA A 97 8.51 -0.15 9.67
C ALA A 97 8.51 0.11 8.15
N VAL A 98 7.54 -0.43 7.41
CA VAL A 98 7.40 -0.16 5.96
C VAL A 98 6.88 1.26 5.70
N VAL A 99 5.94 1.76 6.51
CA VAL A 99 5.41 3.13 6.41
C VAL A 99 6.51 4.17 6.58
N ARG A 100 7.40 3.99 7.57
CA ARG A 100 8.51 4.90 7.89
C ARG A 100 9.68 4.83 6.91
N GLN A 101 9.74 3.80 6.05
CA GLN A 101 10.80 3.73 5.05
C GLN A 101 10.69 4.89 4.06
N PRO A 102 11.81 5.58 3.74
CA PRO A 102 11.82 6.62 2.74
C PRO A 102 11.37 6.04 1.39
N ARG A 103 10.74 6.90 0.57
CA ARG A 103 10.26 6.52 -0.77
C ARG A 103 11.47 6.12 -1.61
N ARG A 104 11.66 4.81 -1.82
CA ARG A 104 12.76 4.29 -2.65
C ARG A 104 12.45 4.63 -4.11
N THR A 105 13.13 5.65 -4.63
CA THR A 105 13.19 5.95 -6.06
C THR A 105 14.08 4.93 -6.73
N GLY A 106 13.47 3.92 -7.35
CA GLY A 106 14.13 3.05 -8.32
C GLY A 106 14.81 1.81 -7.72
N LEU A 107 14.51 0.69 -8.39
CA LEU A 107 15.28 -0.54 -8.50
C LEU A 107 15.62 -1.25 -7.18
N ILE A 108 14.92 -2.37 -6.97
CA ILE A 108 15.28 -3.47 -6.06
C ILE A 108 14.91 -3.21 -4.59
N SER A 109 13.70 -3.61 -4.21
CA SER A 109 13.46 -4.04 -2.82
C SER A 109 12.39 -5.12 -2.74
N ARG A 110 12.75 -6.33 -3.20
CA ARG A 110 12.27 -7.55 -2.53
C ARG A 110 12.85 -7.49 -1.12
N LEU A 111 12.11 -6.93 -0.16
CA LEU A 111 12.43 -7.09 1.25
C LEU A 111 12.16 -8.56 1.57
N ARG A 112 13.15 -9.42 1.32
CA ARG A 112 13.16 -10.77 1.88
C ARG A 112 13.17 -10.60 3.39
N ARG A 113 12.07 -10.99 4.04
CA ARG A 113 12.00 -11.23 5.49
C ARG A 113 13.03 -12.31 5.81
N VAL A 114 14.25 -11.89 6.13
CA VAL A 114 15.29 -12.72 6.75
C VAL A 114 15.41 -12.23 8.18
N ILE A 115 14.45 -12.56 9.04
CA ILE A 115 14.70 -12.63 10.48
C ILE A 115 13.82 -13.74 11.07
N ARG A 116 14.50 -14.89 11.27
CA ARG A 116 14.33 -15.95 12.28
C ARG A 116 13.16 -16.92 12.20
#